data_AF-A0A553PAK9-F1
#
_entry.id   AF-A0A553PAK9-F1
#
_cell.length_a   1.000
_cell.length_b   1.000
_cell.length_c   1.000
_cell.angle_alpha   90.00
_cell.angle_beta   90.00
_cell.angle_gamma   90.00
#
_symmetry.space_group_name_H-M   'P 1'
#
loop_
_entity.id
_entity.type
_entity.pdbx_description
1 polymer ?
#
loop_
_entity_poly.entity_id
_entity_poly.type
_entity_poly.pdbx_seq_one_letter_code
_entity_poly.pdbx_strand_id
1 'polypeptide(L)'
;MENLFRALVWTLVPTLVLSDCADLESMLELPDFFPPPQQFTATEGVITSLNFPSPLPIGTICTFTIRGPIGSTITTTFTAFTLDMENSALYYFLNDDVFVEQSMLIVPAAGASLPATFTTPSNFLGISIATHGMLPTGAFRLTYRINPPINTSRVILDSDDTTAILAILSVIASVVAIVANAVFF
;
A
#
# COMPACT_ATOMS: atom_id res chain seq x y z
N MET A 1 35.34 7.68 -33.00
CA MET A 1 34.76 6.33 -32.80
C MET A 1 33.73 6.28 -31.67
N GLU A 2 33.28 7.42 -31.12
CA GLU A 2 32.26 7.50 -30.06
C GLU A 2 30.81 7.39 -30.56
N ASN A 3 30.55 7.60 -31.86
CA ASN A 3 29.19 7.59 -32.40
C ASN A 3 28.66 6.20 -32.78
N LEU A 4 29.51 5.16 -32.80
CA LEU A 4 29.08 3.79 -33.09
C LEU A 4 28.71 3.00 -31.83
N PHE A 5 29.34 3.30 -30.69
CA PHE A 5 28.95 2.71 -29.41
C PHE A 5 27.56 3.20 -28.95
N ARG A 6 27.26 4.49 -29.16
CA ARG A 6 25.92 5.04 -28.89
C ARG A 6 24.83 4.50 -29.81
N ALA A 7 25.16 3.91 -30.96
CA ALA A 7 24.15 3.33 -31.86
C ALA A 7 23.86 1.86 -31.53
N LEU A 8 24.85 1.11 -31.02
CA LEU A 8 24.71 -0.32 -30.70
C LEU A 8 24.06 -0.58 -29.33
N VAL A 9 24.20 0.34 -28.37
CA VAL A 9 23.52 0.24 -27.07
C VAL A 9 21.99 0.35 -27.23
N TRP A 10 21.52 1.14 -28.20
CA TRP A 10 20.09 1.35 -28.44
C TRP A 10 19.40 0.22 -29.21
N THR A 11 20.15 -0.73 -29.77
CA THR A 11 19.57 -1.82 -30.59
C THR A 11 19.45 -3.17 -29.87
N LEU A 12 19.92 -3.27 -28.62
CA LEU A 12 19.91 -4.53 -27.86
C LEU A 12 19.06 -4.52 -26.58
N VAL A 13 18.26 -3.47 -26.35
CA VAL A 13 17.22 -3.49 -25.32
C VAL A 13 15.85 -3.62 -25.99
N PRO A 14 15.47 -4.82 -26.49
CA PRO A 14 14.12 -5.02 -26.95
C PRO A 14 13.21 -4.91 -25.71
N THR A 15 12.19 -4.07 -25.82
CA THR A 15 11.17 -3.84 -24.79
C THR A 15 11.66 -3.20 -23.49
N LEU A 16 12.10 -1.94 -23.58
CA LEU A 16 11.72 -0.97 -22.54
C LEU A 16 10.19 -0.84 -22.58
N VAL A 17 9.52 -1.80 -21.94
CA VAL A 17 8.17 -1.56 -21.44
C VAL A 17 8.29 -0.33 -20.57
N LEU A 18 7.44 0.67 -20.78
CA LEU A 18 7.21 1.79 -19.87
C LEU A 18 6.67 1.23 -18.53
N SER A 19 7.49 0.48 -17.81
CA SER A 19 7.26 0.14 -16.42
C SER A 19 8.14 1.08 -15.63
N ASP A 20 7.52 1.92 -14.81
CA ASP A 20 8.08 3.00 -14.00
C ASP A 20 9.02 2.50 -12.86
N CYS A 21 9.77 1.43 -13.15
CA CYS A 21 10.82 0.85 -12.32
C CYS A 21 12.15 1.06 -13.03
N ALA A 22 13.16 1.57 -12.32
CA ALA A 22 14.51 1.71 -12.84
C ALA A 22 15.37 0.54 -12.35
N ASP A 23 16.16 -0.04 -13.24
CA ASP A 23 17.19 -1.01 -12.85
C ASP A 23 18.52 -0.30 -12.59
N LEU A 24 19.33 -0.80 -11.67
CA LEU A 24 20.60 -0.19 -11.25
C LEU A 24 21.60 0.00 -12.41
N GLU A 25 21.53 -0.83 -13.46
CA GLU A 25 22.33 -0.65 -14.68
C GLU A 25 21.95 0.62 -15.47
N SER A 26 20.73 1.14 -15.29
CA SER A 26 20.27 2.40 -15.87
C SER A 26 20.62 3.64 -15.01
N MET A 27 21.06 3.45 -13.77
CA MET A 27 21.40 4.53 -12.82
C MET A 27 22.83 5.07 -12.99
N LEU A 28 23.70 4.37 -13.73
CA LEU A 28 25.11 4.78 -13.93
C LEU A 28 25.31 5.90 -14.97
N GLU A 29 24.25 6.36 -15.63
CA GLU A 29 24.37 7.39 -16.67
C GLU A 29 24.01 8.82 -16.24
N LEU A 30 23.25 9.09 -15.16
CA LEU A 30 22.93 10.49 -14.72
C LEU A 30 22.60 10.61 -13.20
N PRO A 31 23.03 11.67 -12.49
CA PRO A 31 22.95 11.74 -11.02
C PRO A 31 21.64 12.26 -10.40
N ASP A 32 20.50 12.29 -11.12
CA ASP A 32 19.21 12.77 -10.58
C ASP A 32 18.06 11.74 -10.71
N PHE A 33 18.35 10.44 -10.79
CA PHE A 33 17.43 9.48 -11.39
C PHE A 33 16.80 8.48 -10.40
N PHE A 34 15.93 8.96 -9.50
CA PHE A 34 14.81 8.12 -9.07
C PHE A 34 13.79 8.12 -10.21
N PRO A 35 13.31 6.96 -10.71
CA PRO A 35 12.24 6.96 -11.71
C PRO A 35 11.03 7.71 -11.13
N PRO A 36 10.33 8.55 -11.93
CA PRO A 36 9.14 9.23 -11.44
C PRO A 36 8.14 8.19 -10.96
N PRO A 37 7.49 8.40 -9.80
CA PRO A 37 6.60 7.39 -9.25
C PRO A 37 5.39 7.21 -10.16
N GLN A 38 4.99 5.95 -10.36
CA GLN A 38 3.74 5.65 -11.03
C GLN A 38 2.57 6.11 -10.17
N GLN A 39 1.71 6.98 -10.72
CA GLN A 39 0.61 7.58 -9.97
C GLN A 39 -0.74 6.89 -10.23
N PHE A 40 -1.44 6.57 -9.15
CA PHE A 40 -2.76 5.95 -9.14
C PHE A 40 -3.78 6.85 -8.46
N THR A 41 -4.92 7.08 -9.12
CA THR A 41 -6.00 7.94 -8.62
C THR A 41 -7.38 7.28 -8.68
N ALA A 42 -7.48 6.09 -9.30
CA ALA A 42 -8.72 5.31 -9.32
C ALA A 42 -9.11 4.86 -7.90
N THR A 43 -10.40 4.71 -7.63
CA THR A 43 -10.91 4.33 -6.30
C THR A 43 -10.39 2.99 -5.81
N GLU A 44 -10.09 2.07 -6.72
CA GLU A 44 -9.48 0.78 -6.42
C GLU A 44 -8.58 0.36 -7.57
N GLY A 45 -7.64 -0.53 -7.29
CA GLY A 45 -6.74 -1.05 -8.30
C GLY A 45 -5.81 -2.12 -7.76
N VAL A 46 -4.97 -2.63 -8.67
CA VAL A 46 -4.00 -3.70 -8.39
C VAL A 46 -2.63 -3.19 -8.81
N ILE A 47 -1.63 -3.36 -7.95
CA ILE A 47 -0.23 -3.07 -8.21
C ILE A 47 0.55 -4.38 -8.11
N THR A 48 1.35 -4.68 -9.12
CA THR A 48 2.17 -5.90 -9.20
C THR A 48 3.63 -5.55 -9.38
N SER A 49 4.52 -6.43 -8.91
CA SER A 49 5.93 -6.39 -9.28
C SER A 49 6.10 -6.50 -10.79
N LEU A 50 7.21 -5.96 -11.29
CA LEU A 50 7.65 -6.23 -12.65
C LEU A 50 7.72 -7.76 -12.86
N ASN A 51 7.25 -8.22 -14.01
CA ASN A 51 7.21 -9.63 -14.40
C ASN A 51 6.36 -10.56 -13.50
N PHE A 52 5.52 -10.05 -12.58
CA PHE A 52 4.67 -10.88 -11.73
C PHE A 52 3.93 -11.96 -12.56
N PRO A 53 3.95 -13.25 -12.17
CA PRO A 53 4.44 -13.81 -10.90
C PRO A 53 5.93 -14.19 -10.88
N SER A 54 6.69 -13.93 -11.96
CA SER A 54 8.13 -14.16 -11.99
C SER A 54 8.90 -13.20 -11.07
N PRO A 55 10.13 -13.57 -10.65
CA PRO A 55 10.93 -12.75 -9.75
C PRO A 55 11.32 -11.38 -10.34
N LEU A 56 11.48 -10.39 -9.47
CA LEU A 56 12.07 -9.09 -9.81
C LEU A 56 13.53 -9.24 -10.23
N PRO A 57 14.00 -8.50 -11.25
CA PRO A 57 15.43 -8.41 -11.58
C PRO A 57 16.28 -7.86 -10.43
N ILE A 58 17.60 -7.95 -10.58
CA ILE A 58 18.57 -7.37 -9.64
C ILE A 58 18.60 -5.85 -9.79
N GLY A 59 18.72 -5.14 -8.66
CA GLY A 59 18.90 -3.69 -8.67
C GLY A 59 17.65 -2.93 -9.13
N THR A 60 16.47 -3.54 -9.08
CA THR A 60 15.22 -2.88 -9.49
C THR A 60 14.73 -1.98 -8.36
N ILE A 61 14.43 -0.72 -8.70
CA ILE A 61 13.76 0.24 -7.83
C ILE A 61 12.44 0.64 -8.49
N CYS A 62 11.33 0.32 -7.84
CA CYS A 62 10.00 0.72 -8.25
C CYS A 62 9.40 1.68 -7.23
N THR A 63 8.80 2.78 -7.69
CA THR A 63 8.06 3.69 -6.81
C THR A 63 6.64 3.90 -7.34
N PHE A 64 5.66 3.75 -6.46
CA PHE A 64 4.25 3.94 -6.73
C PHE A 64 3.67 4.99 -5.79
N THR A 65 2.74 5.80 -6.26
CA THR A 65 1.97 6.73 -5.44
C THR A 65 0.48 6.53 -5.69
N ILE A 66 -0.31 6.49 -4.62
CA ILE A 66 -1.76 6.44 -4.66
C ILE A 66 -2.26 7.74 -4.04
N ARG A 67 -3.13 8.46 -4.77
CA ARG A 67 -3.64 9.76 -4.34
C ARG A 67 -5.16 9.82 -4.47
N GLY A 68 -5.82 10.00 -3.32
CA GLY A 68 -7.26 10.20 -3.23
C GLY A 68 -7.66 11.66 -3.01
N PRO A 69 -8.97 11.96 -2.99
CA PRO A 69 -9.50 13.26 -2.60
C PRO A 69 -9.15 13.62 -1.15
N ILE A 70 -9.11 14.91 -0.82
CA ILE A 70 -8.83 15.37 0.56
C ILE A 70 -9.85 14.74 1.53
N GLY A 71 -9.35 14.26 2.68
CA GLY A 71 -10.14 13.60 3.71
C GLY A 71 -10.41 12.11 3.46
N SER A 72 -10.02 11.56 2.31
CA SER A 72 -10.02 10.11 2.07
C SER A 72 -8.86 9.42 2.80
N THR A 73 -8.97 8.10 2.96
CA THR A 73 -7.88 7.22 3.41
C THR A 73 -7.60 6.17 2.35
N ILE A 74 -6.44 5.51 2.41
CA ILE A 74 -6.03 4.51 1.42
C ILE A 74 -5.73 3.21 2.17
N THR A 75 -6.45 2.14 1.84
CA THR A 75 -6.22 0.80 2.35
C THR A 75 -5.49 -0.04 1.30
N THR A 76 -4.46 -0.77 1.71
CA THR A 76 -3.67 -1.67 0.86
C THR A 76 -3.58 -3.06 1.46
N THR A 77 -3.69 -4.08 0.62
CA THR A 77 -3.64 -5.49 1.02
C THR A 77 -2.78 -6.27 0.05
N PHE A 78 -1.75 -6.96 0.56
CA PHE A 78 -0.98 -7.89 -0.26
C PHE A 78 -1.78 -9.18 -0.47
N THR A 79 -1.81 -9.63 -1.72
CA THR A 79 -2.38 -10.91 -2.14
C THR A 79 -1.30 -11.93 -2.52
N ALA A 80 -0.10 -11.44 -2.85
CA ALA A 80 1.12 -12.23 -3.00
C ALA A 80 2.31 -11.38 -2.54
N PHE A 81 3.24 -11.97 -1.81
CA PHE A 81 4.42 -11.28 -1.32
C PHE A 81 5.53 -12.29 -1.02
N THR A 82 6.63 -12.21 -1.77
CA THR A 82 7.76 -13.14 -1.65
C THR A 82 9.11 -12.42 -1.75
N LEU A 83 9.24 -11.21 -1.18
CA LEU A 83 10.52 -10.50 -1.17
C LEU A 83 11.53 -11.14 -0.21
N ASP A 84 12.80 -11.14 -0.60
CA ASP A 84 13.90 -11.62 0.23
C ASP A 84 14.28 -10.54 1.26
N MET A 85 14.18 -10.88 2.54
CA MET A 85 14.47 -9.93 3.63
C MET A 85 15.91 -9.42 3.65
N GLU A 86 16.87 -10.22 3.17
CA GLU A 86 18.28 -9.84 3.16
C GLU A 86 18.67 -9.04 1.92
N ASN A 87 17.83 -9.08 0.88
CA ASN A 87 18.15 -8.61 -0.47
C ASN A 87 17.05 -7.70 -1.05
N SER A 88 16.11 -7.23 -0.23
CA SER A 88 15.02 -6.38 -0.66
C SER A 88 14.54 -5.46 0.46
N ALA A 89 14.12 -4.26 0.07
CA ALA A 89 13.53 -3.29 0.97
C ALA A 89 12.17 -2.81 0.43
N LEU A 90 11.19 -2.68 1.31
CA LEU A 90 9.87 -2.12 1.05
C LEU A 90 9.66 -0.93 1.99
N TYR A 91 9.34 0.21 1.41
CA TYR A 91 9.10 1.47 2.11
C TYR A 91 7.71 2.00 1.80
N TYR A 92 7.07 2.60 2.80
CA TYR A 92 5.88 3.42 2.62
C TYR A 92 6.24 4.88 2.79
N PHE A 93 5.50 5.79 2.18
CA PHE A 93 5.59 7.24 2.40
C PHE A 93 4.19 7.77 2.63
N LEU A 94 3.99 8.54 3.70
CA LEU A 94 2.65 9.07 4.06
C LEU A 94 2.45 10.52 3.63
N ASN A 95 3.46 11.09 2.99
CA ASN A 95 3.58 12.47 2.54
C ASN A 95 4.24 12.51 1.15
N ASP A 96 3.93 13.56 0.38
CA ASP A 96 4.50 13.81 -0.95
C ASP A 96 6.03 14.07 -0.89
N ASP A 97 6.58 14.36 0.29
CA ASP A 97 8.01 14.54 0.51
C ASP A 97 8.71 13.18 0.70
N VAL A 98 9.27 12.68 -0.41
CA VAL A 98 10.06 11.43 -0.50
C VAL A 98 11.30 11.41 0.42
N PHE A 99 11.72 12.56 0.97
CA PHE A 99 12.94 12.70 1.79
C PHE A 99 12.73 12.55 3.31
N VAL A 100 11.52 12.22 3.76
CA VAL A 100 11.26 12.05 5.20
C VAL A 100 11.42 10.58 5.59
N GLU A 101 12.53 10.24 6.23
CA GLU A 101 12.87 8.93 6.82
C GLU A 101 11.87 8.39 7.88
N GLN A 102 10.66 8.97 8.00
CA GLN A 102 9.72 8.66 9.09
C GLN A 102 8.69 7.57 8.76
N SER A 103 8.75 6.94 7.59
CA SER A 103 7.69 6.02 7.13
C SER A 103 8.17 4.57 6.97
N MET A 104 9.13 4.15 7.80
CA MET A 104 9.68 2.81 7.81
C MET A 104 8.74 1.83 8.52
N LEU A 105 7.73 1.31 7.82
CA LEU A 105 7.16 0.02 8.17
C LEU A 105 7.93 -1.07 7.41
N ILE A 106 9.02 -1.56 8.00
CA ILE A 106 9.56 -2.87 7.62
C ILE A 106 8.53 -3.88 8.10
N VAL A 107 7.68 -4.38 7.19
CA VAL A 107 6.97 -5.62 7.51
C VAL A 107 8.00 -6.73 7.39
N PRO A 108 8.34 -7.45 8.48
CA PRO A 108 9.26 -8.57 8.37
C PRO A 108 8.62 -9.60 7.46
N ALA A 109 9.17 -9.79 6.25
CA ALA A 109 8.80 -10.86 5.35
C ALA A 109 9.42 -12.19 5.82
N ALA A 110 9.33 -12.50 7.12
CA ALA A 110 9.91 -13.71 7.67
C ALA A 110 8.86 -14.83 7.64
N GLY A 111 8.70 -15.47 6.48
CA GLY A 111 7.88 -16.66 6.31
C GLY A 111 6.68 -16.49 5.38
N ALA A 112 5.98 -17.60 5.11
CA ALA A 112 4.89 -17.73 4.13
C ALA A 112 3.61 -16.90 4.42
N SER A 113 3.67 -15.90 5.30
CA SER A 113 2.53 -15.05 5.67
C SER A 113 2.60 -13.71 4.95
N LEU A 114 1.48 -13.32 4.33
CA LEU A 114 1.32 -12.01 3.70
C LEU A 114 1.43 -10.88 4.74
N PRO A 115 1.99 -9.71 4.36
CA PRO A 115 1.94 -8.51 5.18
C PRO A 115 0.52 -8.17 5.65
N ALA A 116 0.41 -7.58 6.84
CA ALA A 116 -0.86 -7.07 7.33
C ALA A 116 -1.40 -5.97 6.41
N THR A 117 -2.73 -5.89 6.33
CA THR A 117 -3.41 -4.79 5.62
C THR A 117 -3.05 -3.46 6.29
N PHE A 118 -2.66 -2.48 5.48
CA PHE A 118 -2.25 -1.16 5.94
C PHE A 118 -3.24 -0.10 5.46
N THR A 119 -3.68 0.79 6.35
CA THR A 119 -4.55 1.93 6.00
C THR A 119 -3.89 3.23 6.40
N THR A 120 -3.80 4.17 5.46
CA THR A 120 -3.21 5.49 5.71
C THR A 120 -4.12 6.39 6.52
N PRO A 121 -3.56 7.34 7.29
CA PRO A 121 -4.33 8.40 7.92
C PRO A 121 -4.69 9.54 6.95
N SER A 122 -4.04 9.60 5.78
CA SER A 122 -4.15 10.66 4.79
C SER A 122 -4.63 10.12 3.43
N ASN A 123 -4.88 11.04 2.50
CA ASN A 123 -5.27 10.75 1.12
C ASN A 123 -4.08 10.46 0.20
N PHE A 124 -2.89 10.19 0.75
CA PHE A 124 -1.67 9.92 0.00
C PHE A 124 -0.95 8.69 0.55
N LEU A 125 -0.47 7.84 -0.36
CA LEU A 125 0.39 6.72 -0.05
C LEU A 125 1.45 6.57 -1.12
N GLY A 126 2.72 6.75 -0.77
CA GLY A 126 3.86 6.30 -1.55
C GLY A 126 4.29 4.89 -1.15
N ILE A 127 4.75 4.11 -2.10
CA ILE A 127 5.30 2.77 -1.90
C ILE A 127 6.59 2.69 -2.73
N SER A 128 7.73 2.39 -2.11
CA SER A 128 8.98 2.11 -2.85
C SER A 128 9.48 0.73 -2.51
N ILE A 129 9.91 0.01 -3.55
CA ILE A 129 10.51 -1.31 -3.42
C ILE A 129 11.86 -1.28 -4.12
N ALA A 130 12.88 -1.75 -3.43
CA ALA A 130 14.23 -1.87 -3.96
C ALA A 130 14.72 -3.31 -3.77
N THR A 131 15.27 -3.91 -4.82
CA THR A 131 16.01 -5.18 -4.72
C THR A 131 17.52 -4.90 -4.77
N HIS A 132 18.28 -5.57 -3.91
CA HIS A 132 19.73 -5.51 -3.90
C HIS A 132 20.29 -6.92 -3.77
N GLY A 133 21.26 -7.31 -4.59
CA GLY A 133 21.80 -8.67 -4.53
C GLY A 133 22.35 -9.15 -5.86
N MET A 134 22.60 -10.45 -5.94
CA MET A 134 23.26 -11.09 -7.10
C MET A 134 22.33 -11.96 -7.95
N LEU A 135 21.10 -12.22 -7.51
CA LEU A 135 20.11 -13.04 -8.23
C LEU A 135 18.73 -12.37 -8.21
N PRO A 136 17.91 -12.56 -9.27
CA PRO A 136 16.51 -12.15 -9.27
C PRO A 136 15.78 -12.73 -8.06
N THR A 137 15.00 -11.90 -7.36
CA THR A 137 14.35 -12.30 -6.12
C THR A 137 12.97 -11.72 -5.95
N GLY A 138 12.06 -12.56 -5.48
CA GLY A 138 10.73 -12.19 -5.02
C GLY A 138 9.76 -11.59 -6.03
N ALA A 139 8.50 -11.61 -5.66
CA ALA A 139 7.41 -11.02 -6.42
C ALA A 139 6.36 -10.50 -5.46
N PHE A 140 5.58 -9.49 -5.88
CA PHE A 140 4.48 -9.01 -5.07
C PHE A 140 3.26 -8.66 -5.91
N ARG A 141 2.10 -8.78 -5.30
CA ARG A 141 0.83 -8.29 -5.82
C ARG A 141 0.02 -7.74 -4.67
N LEU A 142 -0.34 -6.47 -4.75
CA LEU A 142 -1.20 -5.81 -3.77
C LEU A 142 -2.43 -5.22 -4.45
N THR A 143 -3.49 -5.09 -3.69
CA THR A 143 -4.70 -4.36 -4.06
C THR A 143 -4.80 -3.12 -3.19
N TYR A 144 -5.27 -2.01 -3.75
CA TYR A 144 -5.52 -0.79 -3.01
C TYR A 144 -6.96 -0.32 -3.17
N ARG A 145 -7.45 0.41 -2.17
CA ARG A 145 -8.75 1.07 -2.17
C ARG A 145 -8.66 2.44 -1.51
N ILE A 146 -9.19 3.46 -2.18
CA ILE A 146 -9.38 4.81 -1.65
C ILE A 146 -10.74 4.84 -0.96
N ASN A 147 -10.73 4.90 0.37
CA ASN A 147 -11.94 4.99 1.17
C ASN A 147 -12.39 6.46 1.19
N PRO A 148 -13.65 6.75 0.87
CA PRO A 148 -14.16 8.11 0.92
C PRO A 148 -14.06 8.70 2.34
N PRO A 149 -14.02 10.03 2.47
CA PRO A 149 -14.07 10.67 3.78
C PRO A 149 -15.27 10.19 4.59
N ILE A 150 -15.08 9.93 5.89
CA ILE A 150 -16.19 9.61 6.78
C ILE A 150 -17.12 10.83 6.81
N ASN A 151 -18.27 10.69 6.17
CA ASN A 151 -19.32 11.67 6.30
C ASN A 151 -20.05 11.38 7.61
N THR A 152 -19.77 12.18 8.65
CA THR A 152 -20.37 12.04 9.99
C THR A 152 -21.90 12.18 10.00
N SER A 153 -22.51 12.63 8.90
CA SER A 153 -23.96 12.60 8.70
C SER A 153 -24.54 11.23 8.29
N ARG A 154 -23.69 10.23 8.04
CA ARG A 154 -24.05 8.84 7.71
C ARG A 154 -23.54 7.80 8.72
N VAL A 155 -23.48 8.16 10.01
CA VAL A 155 -23.53 7.12 11.06
C VAL A 155 -24.97 6.60 11.08
N ILE A 156 -25.30 5.71 10.14
CA ILE A 156 -26.49 4.87 10.29
C ILE A 156 -26.05 3.84 11.31
N LEU A 157 -26.59 3.91 12.52
CA LEU A 157 -26.54 2.79 13.46
C LEU A 157 -26.97 1.57 12.66
N ASP A 158 -26.06 0.62 12.45
CA ASP A 158 -26.39 -0.58 11.70
C ASP A 158 -27.65 -1.18 12.32
N SER A 159 -28.51 -1.84 11.55
CA SER A 159 -29.75 -2.40 12.11
C SER A 159 -29.49 -3.31 13.33
N ASP A 160 -28.26 -3.83 13.45
CA ASP A 160 -27.76 -4.59 14.60
C ASP A 160 -27.52 -3.73 15.87
N ASP A 161 -27.15 -2.46 15.72
CA ASP A 161 -27.11 -1.51 16.84
C ASP A 161 -28.53 -1.18 17.33
N THR A 162 -29.53 -1.12 16.43
CA THR A 162 -30.90 -0.81 16.86
C THR A 162 -31.52 -1.93 17.70
N THR A 163 -31.20 -3.20 17.41
CA THR A 163 -31.63 -4.35 18.23
C THR A 163 -30.88 -4.40 19.56
N ALA A 164 -29.59 -4.08 19.58
CA ALA A 164 -28.81 -3.96 20.81
C ALA A 164 -29.34 -2.84 21.72
N ILE A 165 -29.68 -1.67 21.15
CA ILE A 165 -30.27 -0.55 21.87
C ILE A 165 -31.64 -0.92 22.46
N LEU A 166 -32.51 -1.57 21.67
CA LEU A 166 -33.82 -2.03 22.14
C LEU A 166 -33.70 -3.07 23.26
N ALA A 167 -32.73 -3.98 23.17
CA ALA A 167 -32.43 -4.94 24.21
C ALA A 167 -32.00 -4.23 25.52
N ILE A 168 -31.08 -3.27 25.44
CA ILE A 168 -30.62 -2.49 26.60
C ILE A 168 -31.78 -1.73 27.24
N LEU A 169 -32.64 -1.07 26.45
CA LEU A 169 -33.81 -0.35 26.96
C LEU A 169 -34.80 -1.27 27.69
N SER A 170 -35.02 -2.49 27.18
CA SER A 170 -35.90 -3.49 27.81
C SER A 170 -35.36 -3.99 29.16
N VAL A 171 -34.03 -4.14 29.27
CA VAL A 171 -33.36 -4.53 30.51
C VAL A 171 -33.47 -3.40 31.53
N ILE A 172 -33.21 -2.15 31.13
CA ILE A 172 -33.35 -0.99 32.01
C ILE A 172 -34.80 -0.86 32.51
N ALA A 173 -35.79 -0.97 31.64
CA ALA A 173 -37.19 -0.90 32.04
C ALA A 173 -37.56 -1.98 33.07
N SER A 174 -37.03 -3.19 32.89
CA SER A 174 -37.23 -4.31 33.82
C SER A 174 -36.57 -4.06 35.17
N VAL A 175 -35.33 -3.55 35.18
CA VAL A 175 -34.61 -3.20 36.41
C VAL A 175 -35.33 -2.06 37.15
N VAL A 176 -35.78 -1.03 36.43
CA VAL A 176 -36.55 0.08 37.01
C VAL A 176 -37.86 -0.44 37.62
N ALA A 177 -38.57 -1.36 36.95
CA ALA A 177 -39.79 -1.96 37.49
C ALA A 177 -39.51 -2.78 38.77
N ILE A 178 -38.41 -3.53 38.80
CA ILE A 178 -37.98 -4.30 39.99
C ILE A 178 -37.64 -3.36 41.14
N VAL A 179 -36.87 -2.30 40.88
CA VAL A 179 -36.47 -1.31 41.90
C VAL A 179 -37.69 -0.52 42.39
N ALA A 180 -38.59 -0.10 41.50
CA ALA A 180 -39.83 0.58 41.88
C ALA A 180 -40.67 -0.32 42.78
N ASN A 181 -40.86 -1.59 42.42
CA ASN A 181 -41.57 -2.55 43.27
C ASN A 181 -40.87 -2.76 44.62
N ALA A 182 -39.54 -2.76 44.67
CA ALA A 182 -38.79 -2.93 45.92
C ALA A 182 -38.84 -1.69 46.85
N VAL A 183 -39.09 -0.49 46.32
CA VAL A 183 -39.16 0.77 47.10
C VAL A 183 -40.57 1.06 47.61
N PHE A 184 -41.61 0.48 47.01
CA PHE A 184 -43.02 0.69 47.40
C PHE A 184 -43.60 -0.41 48.32
N PHE A 185 -42.76 -1.25 48.95
CA PHE A 185 -43.14 -2.18 50.03
C PHE A 185 -42.45 -1.83 51.35
#